data_AF-A0A2D9S2Q0-F1
#
_entry.id   AF-A0A2D9S2Q0-F1
#
_cell.length_a   1.000
_cell.length_b   1.000
_cell.length_c   1.000
_cell.angle_alpha   90.00
_cell.angle_beta   90.00
_cell.angle_gamma   90.00
#
_symmetry.space_group_name_H-M   'P 1'
#
loop_
_entity.id
_entity.type
_entity.pdbx_description
1 polymer ?
#
loop_
_entity_poly.entity_id
_entity_poly.type
_entity_poly.pdbx_seq_one_letter_code
_entity_poly.pdbx_strand_id
1 'polypeptide(L)' 'VLQMGEKRFSGIDRGVDASGALLVETQDGITRFHGGEVSLRGN' A
#
# COMPACT_ATOMS: atom_id res chain seq x y z
N VAL A 1 3.11 1.40 5.87
CA VAL A 1 4.10 2.00 4.91
C VAL A 1 4.42 0.94 3.89
N LEU A 2 4.41 1.27 2.61
CA LEU A 2 4.83 0.41 1.51
C LEU A 2 6.10 0.96 0.86
N GLN A 3 7.08 0.10 0.62
CA GLN A 3 8.33 0.45 -0.06
C GLN A 3 8.45 -0.28 -1.41
N MET A 4 8.76 0.50 -2.45
CA MET A 4 8.91 0.06 -3.85
C MET A 4 10.23 0.62 -4.39
N GLY A 5 11.32 -0.13 -4.18
CA GLY A 5 12.68 0.38 -4.42
C GLY A 5 12.95 1.61 -3.54
N GLU A 6 13.32 2.73 -4.16
CA GLU A 6 13.55 4.00 -3.47
C GLU A 6 12.26 4.76 -3.13
N LYS A 7 11.11 4.34 -3.66
CA LYS A 7 9.82 5.01 -3.41
C LYS A 7 9.18 4.50 -2.13
N ARG A 8 8.61 5.42 -1.36
CA ARG A 8 7.92 5.13 -0.11
C ARG A 8 6.51 5.70 -0.12
N PHE A 9 5.53 4.86 0.19
CA PHE A 9 4.12 5.21 0.28
C PHE A 9 3.62 5.01 1.70
N SER A 10 2.80 5.94 2.17
CA SER A 10 2.13 5.83 3.46
C SER A 10 0.64 6.06 3.27
N GLY A 11 -0.16 5.22 3.91
CA GLY A 11 -1.60 5.22 3.77
C GLY A 11 -2.22 4.11 4.61
N ILE A 12 -3.53 3.97 4.47
CA ILE A 12 -4.32 2.96 5.19
C ILE A 12 -4.50 1.75 4.27
N ASP A 13 -4.20 0.57 4.78
CA ASP A 13 -4.47 -0.69 4.08
C ASP A 13 -5.99 -0.92 3.96
N ARG A 14 -6.44 -1.23 2.74
CA ARG A 14 -7.84 -1.55 2.42
C ARG A 14 -8.01 -3.00 1.96
N GLY A 15 -6.98 -3.82 2.09
CA GLY A 15 -6.98 -5.22 1.71
C GLY A 15 -6.44 -5.44 0.30
N VAL A 16 -6.78 -6.59 -0.27
CA VAL A 16 -6.28 -7.05 -1.57
C VAL A 16 -7.46 -7.27 -2.51
N ASP A 17 -7.35 -6.78 -3.76
CA ASP A 17 -8.40 -6.99 -4.76
C ASP A 17 -8.27 -8.34 -5.49
N ALA A 18 -9.23 -8.66 -6.37
CA ALA A 18 -9.29 -9.94 -7.08
C ALA A 18 -8.06 -10.24 -7.97
N SER A 19 -7.27 -9.23 -8.34
CA SER A 19 -6.03 -9.40 -9.10
C SER A 19 -4.82 -9.72 -8.22
N GLY A 20 -4.98 -9.67 -6.90
CA GLY A 20 -3.89 -9.81 -5.94
C GLY A 20 -3.16 -8.49 -5.63
N ALA A 21 -3.70 -7.34 -6.06
CA ALA A 21 -3.10 -6.05 -5.76
C ALA A 21 -3.45 -5.57 -4.34
N LEU A 22 -2.45 -5.07 -3.60
CA LEU A 22 -2.66 -4.36 -2.34
C LEU A 22 -3.30 -3.00 -2.63
N LEU A 23 -4.39 -2.70 -1.91
CA LEU A 23 -5.09 -1.42 -1.97
C LEU A 23 -4.64 -0.54 -0.81
N VAL A 24 -4.07 0.62 -1.14
CA VAL A 24 -3.66 1.61 -0.14
C VAL A 24 -4.39 2.91 -0.40
N GLU A 25 -5.13 3.38 0.61
CA GLU A 25 -5.76 4.70 0.58
C GLU A 25 -4.78 5.77 1.04
N THR A 26 -4.58 6.78 0.20
CA THR A 26 -3.84 8.00 0.48
C THR A 26 -4.77 9.22 0.40
N GLN A 27 -4.23 10.42 0.61
CA GLN A 27 -4.99 11.67 0.44
C GLN A 27 -5.48 11.87 -1.01
N ASP A 28 -4.81 11.25 -1.98
CA ASP A 28 -5.15 11.34 -3.41
C ASP A 28 -6.09 10.21 -3.87
N GLY A 29 -6.53 9.35 -2.94
CA GLY A 29 -7.44 8.22 -3.20
C GLY A 29 -6.79 6.84 -3.09
N ILE A 30 -7.43 5.83 -3.67
CA ILE A 30 -6.97 4.43 -3.59
C ILE A 30 -5.95 4.14 -4.70
N THR A 31 -4.78 3.66 -4.31
CA THR A 31 -3.72 3.21 -5.22
C THR A 31 -3.54 1.69 -5.12
N ARG A 32 -3.28 1.03 -6.27
CA ARG A 32 -3.07 -0.42 -6.40
C ARG A 32 -1.58 -0.74 -6.52
N PHE A 33 -1.11 -1.75 -5.79
CA PHE A 33 0.28 -2.21 -5.83
C PHE A 33 0.37 -3.72 -6.01
N HIS A 34 1.18 -4.19 -6.98
CA HIS A 34 1.42 -5.61 -7.26
C HIS A 34 2.75 -6.13 -6.69
N GLY A 35 3.27 -5.50 -5.64
CA GLY A 35 4.54 -5.88 -5.01
C GLY A 35 5.02 -4.83 -4.02
N GLY A 36 6.23 -5.05 -3.52
CA GLY A 36 6.88 -4.19 -2.53
C GLY A 36 6.84 -4.75 -1.13
N GLU A 37 7.50 -4.04 -0.23
CA GLU A 37 7.66 -4.44 1.17
C GLU A 37 6.72 -3.61 2.03
N VAL A 38 5.87 -4.29 2.81
CA VAL A 38 4.95 -3.62 3.74
C VAL A 38 5.55 -3.63 5.13
N SER A 39 5.57 -2.46 5.77
CA SER A 39 5.83 -2.31 7.20
C SER A 39 4.60 -1.73 7.89
N LEU A 40 4.08 -2.47 8.87
CA LEU A 40 2.97 -2.04 9.70
C LEU A 40 3.46 -1.01 10.73
N ARG A 41 2.61 -0.04 11.06
CA ARG A 41 2.80 0.83 12.21
C ARG A 41 1.60 0.64 13.12
N GLY A 42 1.84 0.09 14.31
CA GLY A 42 0.85 0.06 15.39
C GLY A 42 0.99 1.30 16.26
N ASN A 43 -0.05 1.56 17.07
CA ASN A 43 -0.01 2.48 18.19
C ASN A 43 -0.09 1.69 19.49
#